data_AF-A0A964MZE3-F1
#
_entry.id   AF-A0A964MZE3-F1
#
_cell.length_a   1.000
_cell.length_b   1.000
_cell.length_c   1.000
_cell.angle_alpha   90.00
_cell.angle_beta   90.00
_cell.angle_gamma   90.00
#
_symmetry.space_group_name_H-M   'P 1'
#
loop_
_entity.id
_entity.type
_entity.pdbx_description
1 polymer ?
#
loop_
_entity_poly.entity_id
_entity_poly.type
_entity_poly.pdbx_seq_one_letter_code
_entity_poly.pdbx_strand_id
1 'polypeptide(L)'
;MIGYHALPRIPRHALSSLLLLALALPSPAMAQVSTAPVFPGEEWEYVPRRDLAAYGWDTDGLQGAFAFLRDSSNATGLVVVDRGRIVFDFGDVEELSYIASARKSILAMLYGDWVEKGIIDLETTIGELGHRRKRLDHYVRRLPAGKPGDGSRRACDGELQLDQ
;
A
#
# COMPACT_ATOMS: atom_id res chain seq x y z
N MET A 1 -62.15 46.96 -8.33
CA MET A 1 -62.78 45.67 -8.70
C MET A 1 -61.76 44.58 -8.47
N ILE A 2 -61.93 43.77 -7.42
CA ILE A 2 -61.05 42.63 -7.13
C ILE A 2 -61.86 41.38 -7.50
N GLY A 3 -61.50 40.74 -8.61
CA GLY A 3 -62.13 39.51 -9.07
C GLY A 3 -61.54 38.31 -8.34
N TYR A 4 -62.33 37.64 -7.51
CA TYR A 4 -61.95 36.37 -6.90
C TYR A 4 -62.10 35.26 -7.95
N HIS A 5 -61.00 34.71 -8.43
CA HIS A 5 -61.02 33.48 -9.22
C HIS A 5 -61.43 32.32 -8.30
N ALA A 6 -62.61 31.76 -8.57
CA ALA A 6 -63.11 30.57 -7.90
C ALA A 6 -62.18 29.37 -8.21
N LEU A 7 -61.60 28.79 -7.16
CA LEU A 7 -60.79 27.57 -7.30
C LEU A 7 -61.68 26.40 -7.75
N PRO A 8 -61.23 25.60 -8.73
CA PRO A 8 -61.99 24.44 -9.19
C PRO A 8 -62.13 23.40 -8.08
N ARG A 9 -63.34 22.86 -7.93
CA ARG A 9 -63.64 21.78 -6.98
C ARG A 9 -63.04 20.47 -7.50
N ILE A 10 -61.88 20.09 -6.98
CA ILE A 10 -61.25 18.80 -7.29
C ILE A 10 -62.08 17.69 -6.63
N PRO A 11 -62.53 16.67 -7.38
CA PRO A 11 -63.33 15.60 -6.81
C PRO A 11 -62.49 14.72 -5.87
N ARG A 12 -63.11 14.23 -4.79
CA ARG A 12 -62.43 13.49 -3.70
C ARG A 12 -61.70 12.24 -4.18
N HIS A 13 -62.16 11.61 -5.26
CA HIS A 13 -61.51 10.46 -5.88
C HIS A 13 -60.25 10.84 -6.68
N ALA A 14 -60.13 12.06 -7.22
CA ALA A 14 -58.91 12.50 -7.89
C ALA A 14 -57.76 12.71 -6.89
N LEU A 15 -58.07 13.11 -5.66
CA LEU A 15 -57.10 13.17 -4.55
C LEU A 15 -56.65 11.77 -4.12
N SER A 16 -57.58 10.80 -4.03
CA SER A 16 -57.27 9.40 -3.70
C SER A 16 -56.42 8.72 -4.78
N SER A 17 -56.72 8.94 -6.06
CA SER A 17 -55.92 8.39 -7.17
C SER A 17 -54.51 8.99 -7.23
N LEU A 18 -54.35 10.27 -6.91
CA LEU A 18 -53.04 10.92 -6.84
C LEU A 18 -52.20 10.39 -5.66
N LEU A 19 -52.83 10.12 -4.52
CA LEU A 19 -52.18 9.53 -3.35
C LEU A 19 -51.73 8.08 -3.58
N LEU A 20 -52.54 7.29 -4.30
CA LEU A 20 -52.20 5.92 -4.68
C LEU A 20 -51.09 5.86 -5.74
N LEU A 21 -51.03 6.82 -6.67
CA LEU A 21 -49.96 6.91 -7.66
C LEU A 21 -48.63 7.33 -7.01
N ALA A 22 -48.66 8.20 -6.00
CA ALA A 22 -47.46 8.60 -5.25
C ALA A 22 -46.86 7.46 -4.40
N LEU A 23 -47.67 6.48 -3.97
CA LEU A 23 -47.22 5.32 -3.19
C LEU A 23 -46.64 4.18 -4.07
N ALA A 24 -46.91 4.21 -5.37
CA ALA A 24 -46.46 3.20 -6.34
C ALA A 24 -45.13 3.53 -7.02
N LEU A 25 -44.52 4.69 -6.72
CA LEU A 25 -43.18 5.01 -7.18
C LEU A 25 -42.17 4.22 -6.32
N PRO A 26 -41.39 3.28 -6.89
CA PRO A 26 -40.34 2.61 -6.15
C PRO A 26 -39.36 3.67 -5.66
N SER A 27 -39.24 3.81 -4.34
CA SER A 27 -38.23 4.67 -3.73
C SER A 27 -36.87 4.22 -4.28
N PRO A 28 -36.03 5.12 -4.83
CA PRO A 28 -34.69 4.73 -5.22
C PRO A 28 -33.97 4.31 -3.94
N ALA A 29 -33.80 3.00 -3.75
CA ALA A 29 -32.95 2.49 -2.70
C ALA A 29 -31.56 3.06 -3.00
N MET A 30 -31.05 3.91 -2.10
CA MET A 30 -29.67 4.34 -2.18
C MET A 30 -28.81 3.07 -2.13
N ALA A 31 -28.11 2.77 -3.23
CA ALA A 31 -27.13 1.70 -3.24
C ALA A 31 -26.11 2.00 -2.14
N GLN A 32 -26.13 1.21 -1.07
CA GLN A 32 -25.26 1.43 0.07
C GLN A 32 -23.85 0.93 -0.29
N VAL A 33 -22.86 1.81 -0.23
CA VAL A 33 -21.45 1.45 -0.46
C VAL A 33 -21.00 0.52 0.66
N SER A 34 -20.57 -0.70 0.31
CA SER A 34 -19.96 -1.60 1.30
C SER A 34 -18.56 -1.12 1.65
N THR A 35 -18.31 -0.95 2.94
CA THR A 35 -17.01 -0.59 3.52
C THR A 35 -16.47 -1.71 4.41
N ALA A 36 -17.01 -2.93 4.28
CA ALA A 36 -16.48 -4.08 4.98
C ALA A 36 -15.07 -4.43 4.46
N PRO A 37 -14.13 -4.83 5.35
CA PRO A 37 -12.85 -5.36 4.92
C PRO A 37 -13.02 -6.58 4.01
N VAL A 38 -12.24 -6.62 2.94
CA VAL A 38 -12.09 -7.80 2.09
C VAL A 38 -10.62 -8.22 2.04
N PHE A 39 -10.39 -9.48 1.69
CA PHE A 39 -9.07 -9.91 1.26
C PHE A 39 -8.97 -9.76 -0.25
N PRO A 40 -7.84 -9.26 -0.79
CA PRO A 40 -7.68 -9.12 -2.23
C PRO A 40 -7.74 -10.50 -2.91
N GLY A 41 -8.39 -10.54 -4.08
CA GLY A 41 -8.45 -11.72 -4.94
C GLY A 41 -7.27 -11.82 -5.89
N GLU A 42 -7.48 -12.46 -7.05
CA GLU A 42 -6.51 -12.43 -8.16
C GLU A 42 -6.33 -11.01 -8.69
N GLU A 43 -7.43 -10.25 -8.73
CA GLU A 43 -7.46 -8.84 -9.15
C GLU A 43 -7.82 -7.93 -7.98
N TRP A 44 -7.29 -6.71 -7.99
CA TRP A 44 -7.61 -5.71 -6.99
C TRP A 44 -8.98 -5.07 -7.25
N GLU A 45 -9.77 -4.93 -6.20
CA GLU A 45 -10.96 -4.07 -6.22
C GLU A 45 -10.54 -2.60 -5.99
N TYR A 46 -11.03 -1.70 -6.85
CA TYR A 46 -10.82 -0.27 -6.72
C TYR A 46 -12.05 0.41 -6.14
N VAL A 47 -11.84 1.33 -5.19
CA VAL A 47 -12.92 2.18 -4.68
C VAL A 47 -13.23 3.28 -5.70
N PRO A 48 -14.45 3.35 -6.24
CA PRO A 48 -14.81 4.40 -7.18
C PRO A 48 -14.69 5.79 -6.55
N ARG A 49 -14.32 6.80 -7.33
CA ARG A 49 -14.13 8.18 -6.82
C ARG A 49 -15.34 8.72 -6.03
N ARG A 50 -16.55 8.40 -6.48
CA ARG A 50 -17.81 8.79 -5.80
C ARG A 50 -17.98 8.17 -4.41
N ASP A 51 -17.30 7.06 -4.13
CA ASP A 51 -17.46 6.24 -2.94
C ASP A 51 -16.31 6.48 -1.93
N LEU A 52 -15.24 7.20 -2.33
CA LEU A 52 -14.08 7.51 -1.49
C LEU A 52 -14.46 8.22 -0.18
N ALA A 53 -15.43 9.13 -0.24
CA ALA A 53 -15.91 9.83 0.96
C ALA A 53 -16.57 8.87 1.97
N ALA A 54 -17.24 7.80 1.51
CA ALA A 54 -17.79 6.77 2.38
C ALA A 54 -16.67 5.92 3.02
N TYR A 55 -15.50 5.86 2.39
CA TYR A 55 -14.28 5.29 2.97
C TYR A 55 -13.54 6.29 3.89
N GLY A 56 -13.98 7.54 4.00
CA GLY A 56 -13.33 8.57 4.82
C GLY A 56 -12.14 9.25 4.14
N TRP A 57 -11.99 9.10 2.82
CA TRP A 57 -10.95 9.76 2.04
C TRP A 57 -11.45 11.08 1.46
N ASP A 58 -10.67 12.13 1.65
CA ASP A 58 -10.90 13.43 1.04
C ASP A 58 -10.35 13.44 -0.40
N THR A 59 -11.22 13.73 -1.37
CA THR A 59 -10.86 13.74 -2.78
C THR A 59 -9.94 14.90 -3.15
N ASP A 60 -10.04 16.02 -2.44
CA ASP A 60 -9.20 17.20 -2.71
C ASP A 60 -7.78 16.97 -2.17
N GLY A 61 -7.67 16.39 -0.97
CA GLY A 61 -6.41 15.90 -0.43
C GLY A 61 -5.71 14.87 -1.33
N LEU A 62 -6.44 13.87 -1.85
CA LEU A 62 -5.90 12.91 -2.81
C LEU A 62 -5.43 13.57 -4.12
N GLN A 63 -6.15 14.60 -4.58
CA GLN A 63 -5.73 15.38 -5.74
C GLN A 63 -4.43 16.15 -5.48
N GLY A 64 -4.27 16.70 -4.28
CA GLY A 64 -3.02 17.33 -3.83
C GLY A 64 -1.85 16.34 -3.76
N ALA A 65 -2.10 15.14 -3.22
CA ALA A 65 -1.11 14.05 -3.18
C ALA A 65 -0.69 13.63 -4.60
N PHE A 66 -1.63 13.48 -5.52
CA PHE A 66 -1.35 13.21 -6.93
C PHE A 66 -0.46 14.29 -7.55
N ALA A 67 -0.77 15.57 -7.33
CA ALA A 67 0.03 16.66 -7.86
C ALA A 67 1.46 16.64 -7.31
N PHE A 68 1.64 16.41 -6.00
CA PHE A 68 2.95 16.27 -5.40
C PHE A 68 3.73 15.06 -5.99
N LEU A 69 3.08 13.91 -6.12
CA LEU A 69 3.71 12.71 -6.68
C LEU A 69 4.16 12.92 -8.12
N ARG A 70 3.32 13.56 -8.93
CA ARG A 70 3.62 13.88 -10.33
C ARG A 70 4.73 14.93 -10.49
N ASP A 71 4.67 16.01 -9.70
CA ASP A 71 5.43 17.22 -9.98
C ASP A 71 6.68 17.37 -9.10
N SER A 72 6.79 16.62 -8.01
CA SER A 72 7.82 16.87 -6.99
C SER A 72 8.44 15.61 -6.37
N SER A 73 7.78 14.46 -6.49
CA SER A 73 8.30 13.18 -6.00
C SER A 73 9.20 12.50 -7.03
N ASN A 74 10.13 11.67 -6.54
CA ASN A 74 10.87 10.72 -7.38
C ASN A 74 10.24 9.32 -7.36
N ALA A 75 9.03 9.16 -6.81
CA ALA A 75 8.33 7.89 -6.77
C ALA A 75 7.91 7.47 -8.18
N THR A 76 8.21 6.23 -8.56
CA THR A 76 7.80 5.63 -9.84
C THR A 76 6.45 4.92 -9.74
N GLY A 77 6.08 4.50 -8.53
CA GLY A 77 4.82 3.82 -8.23
C GLY A 77 4.38 4.04 -6.78
N LEU A 78 3.09 4.15 -6.55
CA LEU A 78 2.46 4.15 -5.22
C LEU A 78 1.11 3.44 -5.29
N VAL A 79 0.81 2.63 -4.29
CA VAL A 79 -0.53 2.06 -4.08
C VAL A 79 -0.93 2.29 -2.63
N VAL A 80 -2.16 2.76 -2.44
CA VAL A 80 -2.80 2.92 -1.12
C VAL A 80 -3.97 1.98 -1.05
N VAL A 81 -3.88 1.02 -0.12
CA VAL A 81 -4.91 0.01 0.12
C VAL A 81 -5.60 0.30 1.44
N ASP A 82 -6.93 0.31 1.40
CA ASP A 82 -7.79 0.45 2.58
C ASP A 82 -8.87 -0.63 2.52
N ARG A 83 -9.03 -1.38 3.63
CA ARG A 83 -10.00 -2.47 3.75
C ARG A 83 -9.92 -3.50 2.62
N GLY A 84 -8.72 -3.73 2.09
CA GLY A 84 -8.45 -4.67 1.01
C GLY A 84 -8.75 -4.17 -0.40
N ARG A 85 -9.03 -2.87 -0.56
CA ARG A 85 -9.31 -2.23 -1.85
C ARG A 85 -8.34 -1.11 -2.13
N ILE A 86 -8.03 -0.85 -3.39
CA ILE A 86 -7.21 0.28 -3.80
C ILE A 86 -8.07 1.54 -3.76
N VAL A 87 -7.65 2.53 -2.95
CA VAL A 87 -8.31 3.84 -2.86
C VAL A 87 -7.57 4.91 -3.65
N PHE A 88 -6.28 4.70 -3.89
CA PHE A 88 -5.43 5.60 -4.64
C PHE A 88 -4.19 4.87 -5.15
N ASP A 89 -3.82 5.11 -6.39
CA ASP A 89 -2.59 4.64 -6.99
C ASP A 89 -1.96 5.73 -7.88
N PHE A 90 -0.67 5.56 -8.18
CA PHE A 90 0.10 6.48 -9.00
C PHE A 90 1.24 5.73 -9.69
N GLY A 91 1.50 6.06 -10.95
CA GLY A 91 2.60 5.51 -11.73
C GLY A 91 2.32 4.13 -12.34
N ASP A 92 3.37 3.42 -12.72
CA ASP A 92 3.28 2.02 -13.19
C ASP A 92 3.43 1.09 -11.98
N VAL A 93 2.31 0.54 -11.52
CA VAL A 93 2.25 -0.33 -10.34
C VAL A 93 2.54 -1.80 -10.66
N GLU A 94 2.65 -2.15 -11.95
CA GLU A 94 2.99 -3.48 -12.42
C GLU A 94 4.50 -3.62 -12.69
N GLU A 95 5.23 -2.51 -12.75
CA GLU A 95 6.68 -2.49 -12.96
C GLU A 95 7.43 -3.23 -11.83
N LEU A 96 8.26 -4.20 -12.23
CA LEU A 96 9.12 -4.94 -11.32
C LEU A 96 10.24 -4.05 -10.76
N SER A 97 10.06 -3.61 -9.53
CA SER A 97 10.99 -2.71 -8.83
C SER A 97 11.87 -3.42 -7.80
N TYR A 98 13.09 -2.90 -7.57
CA TYR A 98 13.99 -3.40 -6.54
C TYR A 98 13.55 -2.98 -5.13
N ILE A 99 13.01 -3.91 -4.34
CA ILE A 99 12.44 -3.61 -3.00
C ILE A 99 13.44 -3.69 -1.81
N ALA A 100 14.74 -3.84 -2.07
CA ALA A 100 15.82 -3.79 -1.07
C ALA A 100 15.50 -4.50 0.28
N SER A 101 15.56 -3.76 1.39
CA SER A 101 15.33 -4.31 2.74
C SER A 101 13.90 -4.72 3.02
N ALA A 102 12.91 -4.32 2.22
CA ALA A 102 11.53 -4.81 2.36
C ALA A 102 11.44 -6.33 2.13
N ARG A 103 12.39 -6.94 1.39
CA ARG A 103 12.50 -8.40 1.25
C ARG A 103 12.59 -9.14 2.60
N LYS A 104 13.17 -8.52 3.63
CA LYS A 104 13.31 -9.15 4.95
C LYS A 104 11.94 -9.34 5.61
N SER A 105 11.03 -8.38 5.46
CA SER A 105 9.67 -8.47 5.99
C SER A 105 8.87 -9.55 5.28
N ILE A 106 8.97 -9.64 3.94
CA ILE A 106 8.33 -10.71 3.16
C ILE A 106 8.85 -12.08 3.62
N LEU A 107 10.18 -12.20 3.78
CA LEU A 107 10.78 -13.43 4.28
C LEU A 107 10.28 -13.80 5.68
N ALA A 108 10.15 -12.82 6.58
CA ALA A 108 9.62 -13.03 7.92
C ALA A 108 8.15 -13.53 7.89
N MET A 109 7.31 -12.99 7.01
CA MET A 109 5.93 -13.47 6.83
C MET A 109 5.88 -14.92 6.35
N LEU A 110 6.74 -15.29 5.39
CA LEU A 110 6.82 -16.66 4.88
C LEU A 110 7.35 -17.65 5.93
N TYR A 111 8.16 -17.18 6.88
CA TYR A 111 8.66 -17.99 8.00
C TYR A 111 7.56 -18.38 8.99
N GLY A 112 6.51 -17.57 9.14
CA GLY A 112 5.49 -17.72 10.19
C GLY A 112 4.84 -19.11 10.22
N ASP A 113 4.43 -19.64 9.06
CA ASP A 113 3.79 -20.97 8.95
C ASP A 113 4.71 -22.11 9.41
N TRP A 114 6.02 -22.01 9.14
CA TRP A 114 7.00 -23.02 9.55
C TRP A 114 7.29 -22.96 11.05
N VAL A 115 7.23 -21.77 11.64
CA VAL A 115 7.31 -21.57 13.09
C VAL A 115 6.06 -22.14 13.77
N GLU A 116 4.87 -21.84 13.25
CA GLU A 116 3.60 -22.37 13.79
C GLU A 116 3.55 -23.91 13.73
N LYS A 117 4.08 -24.50 12.66
CA LYS A 117 4.22 -25.97 12.52
C LYS A 117 5.30 -26.58 13.42
N GLY A 118 6.07 -25.77 14.15
CA GLY A 118 7.19 -26.21 15.00
C GLY A 118 8.38 -26.77 14.22
N ILE A 119 8.44 -26.55 12.90
CA ILE A 119 9.55 -27.00 12.06
C ILE A 119 10.77 -26.09 12.25
N ILE A 120 10.53 -24.79 12.45
CA ILE A 120 11.56 -23.80 12.78
C ILE A 120 11.35 -23.36 14.22
N ASP A 121 12.37 -23.57 15.06
CA ASP A 121 12.44 -23.03 16.41
C ASP A 121 13.27 -21.73 16.41
N LEU A 122 12.62 -20.61 16.72
CA LEU A 122 13.23 -19.28 16.75
C LEU A 122 14.26 -19.11 17.89
N GLU A 123 14.22 -19.98 18.91
CA GLU A 123 15.21 -20.00 19.99
C GLU A 123 16.48 -20.77 19.60
N THR A 124 16.48 -21.46 18.45
CA THR A 124 17.67 -22.15 17.95
C THR A 124 18.78 -21.12 17.70
N THR A 125 19.89 -21.27 18.39
CA THR A 125 21.03 -20.38 18.23
C THR A 125 21.73 -20.62 16.89
N ILE A 126 22.36 -19.58 16.35
CA ILE A 126 23.19 -19.68 15.14
C ILE A 126 24.31 -20.73 15.28
N GLY A 127 24.79 -20.97 16.51
CA GLY A 127 25.78 -22.01 16.81
C GLY A 127 25.23 -23.43 16.64
N GLU A 128 23.99 -23.67 17.08
CA GLU A 128 23.29 -24.96 16.94
C GLU A 128 22.92 -25.25 15.48
N LEU A 129 22.61 -24.21 14.69
CA LEU A 129 22.40 -24.30 13.24
C LEU A 129 23.68 -24.62 12.44
N GLY A 130 24.81 -24.82 13.11
CA GLY A 130 26.08 -25.20 12.48
C GLY A 130 26.78 -24.05 11.74
N HIS A 131 26.30 -22.81 11.87
CA HIS A 131 26.91 -21.64 11.23
C HIS A 131 28.11 -21.16 12.05
N ARG A 132 29.21 -21.94 12.01
CA ARG A 132 30.51 -21.43 12.46
C ARG A 132 30.99 -20.41 11.44
N ARG A 133 31.10 -19.13 11.83
CA ARG A 133 31.91 -18.14 11.11
C ARG A 133 33.28 -18.77 10.90
N LYS A 134 33.58 -19.24 9.69
CA LYS A 134 34.93 -19.66 9.35
C LYS A 134 35.79 -18.41 9.48
N ARG A 135 36.59 -18.35 10.54
CA ARG A 135 37.66 -17.39 10.67
C ARG A 135 38.50 -17.58 9.41
N LEU A 136 38.60 -16.54 8.58
CA LEU A 136 39.44 -16.52 7.39
C LEU A 136 40.91 -16.42 7.83
N ASP A 137 41.39 -17.43 8.56
CA ASP A 137 42.78 -17.51 9.01
C ASP A 137 43.73 -17.81 7.84
N HIS A 138 43.18 -18.05 6.64
CA HIS A 138 43.90 -18.41 5.43
C HIS A 138 43.99 -17.31 4.36
N TYR A 139 43.65 -16.06 4.67
CA TYR A 139 43.83 -14.92 3.74
C TYR A 139 44.73 -13.79 4.27
N VAL A 140 45.55 -14.07 5.29
CA VAL A 140 46.72 -13.24 5.59
C VAL A 140 47.95 -14.03 5.15
N ARG A 141 48.26 -13.95 3.86
CA ARG A 141 49.60 -14.31 3.38
C ARG A 141 50.54 -13.29 4.02
N ARG A 142 51.22 -13.68 5.10
CA ARG A 142 52.22 -12.88 5.80
C ARG A 142 53.23 -12.45 4.74
N LEU A 143 53.17 -11.20 4.28
CA LEU A 143 54.21 -10.65 3.40
C LEU A 143 55.54 -10.86 4.14
N PRO A 144 56.57 -11.40 3.46
CA PRO A 144 57.87 -11.58 4.10
C PRO A 144 58.29 -10.23 4.66
N ALA A 145 58.71 -10.21 5.93
CA ALA A 145 59.19 -9.01 6.57
C ALA A 145 60.26 -8.37 5.68
N GLY A 146 59.94 -7.21 5.11
CA GLY A 146 60.92 -6.38 4.41
C GLY A 146 62.08 -6.10 5.36
N LYS A 147 63.31 -6.15 4.83
CA LYS A 147 64.51 -5.86 5.62
C LYS A 147 64.35 -4.53 6.36
N PRO A 148 64.84 -4.42 7.61
CA PRO A 148 64.74 -3.18 8.35
C PRO A 148 65.65 -2.15 7.70
N GLY A 149 65.07 -1.13 7.09
CA GLY A 149 65.82 -0.03 6.48
C GLY A 149 65.09 0.68 5.35
N ASP A 150 63.94 1.28 5.63
CA ASP A 150 63.55 2.55 5.01
C ASP A 150 62.41 3.17 5.84
N GLY A 151 62.66 4.34 6.39
CA GLY A 151 61.75 5.07 7.24
C GLY A 151 60.77 5.89 6.41
N SER A 152 59.54 5.41 6.26
CA SER A 152 58.42 6.28 5.92
C SER A 152 57.11 5.62 6.35
N ARG A 153 56.57 6.10 7.47
CA ARG A 153 55.16 5.92 7.78
C ARG A 153 54.36 6.72 6.75
N ARG A 154 53.42 6.07 6.05
CA ARG A 154 52.15 6.71 5.75
C ARG A 154 51.03 5.68 5.82
N ALA A 155 50.10 6.00 6.72
CA ALA A 155 48.88 5.28 6.99
C ALA A 155 47.93 5.38 5.79
N CYS A 156 47.20 4.30 5.57
CA CYS A 156 45.79 4.25 5.19
C CYS A 156 45.23 5.47 4.42
N ASP A 157 45.46 5.48 3.10
CA ASP A 157 44.50 6.02 2.15
C ASP A 157 44.17 4.87 1.19
N GLY A 158 42.92 4.42 1.22
CA GLY A 158 42.42 3.34 0.38
C GLY A 158 40.95 3.60 0.10
N GLU A 159 40.70 4.46 -0.88
CA GLU A 159 39.42 4.58 -1.56
C GLU A 159 38.95 3.19 -2.03
N LEU A 160 37.74 2.82 -1.62
CA LEU A 160 36.98 1.73 -2.21
C LEU A 160 36.38 2.25 -3.52
N GLN A 161 37.12 2.09 -4.61
CA GLN A 161 36.55 2.18 -5.95
C GLN A 161 35.66 0.94 -6.18
N LEU A 162 34.35 1.14 -6.20
CA LEU A 162 33.38 0.15 -6.68
C LEU A 162 33.42 0.17 -8.20
N ASP A 163 33.89 -0.92 -8.79
CA ASP A 163 33.77 -1.20 -10.23
C ASP A 163 32.27 -1.25 -10.58
N GLN A 164 31.87 -0.48 -11.59
CA GLN A 164 30.55 -0.54 -12.22
C GLN A 164 30.48 -1.70 -13.20
#